data_AF-A0A089L5H0-F1
#
_entry.id   AF-A0A089L5H0-F1
#
_cell.length_a   1.000
_cell.length_b   1.000
_cell.length_c   1.000
_cell.angle_alpha   90.00
_cell.angle_beta   90.00
_cell.angle_gamma   90.00
#
_symmetry.space_group_name_H-M   'P 1'
#
loop_
_entity.id
_entity.type
_entity.pdbx_description
1 polymer ?
#
loop_
_entity_poly.entity_id
_entity_poly.type
_entity_poly.pdbx_seq_one_letter_code
_entity_poly.pdbx_strand_id
1 'polypeptide(L)'
;MPDPLSSKAAAAAGFTSYIEQYSGTVYALSCLLLEKGARADQAATATFAALYEPWLKGSTQADAFSIAAYRECIRQCSLVAQDRSRCSSALLTWEDQIASALWYGIQLPLPEISLILQRSVPELKVQLRGIREQMAAVRSAVPRPSAG
;
A
#
# COMPACT_ATOMS: atom_id res chain seq x y z
N MET A 1 -0.34 -10.92 41.06
CA MET A 1 0.23 -11.13 39.71
C MET A 1 -0.85 -10.79 38.71
N PRO A 2 -0.59 -9.96 37.67
CA PRO A 2 -1.53 -9.80 36.58
C PRO A 2 -1.60 -11.09 35.74
N ASP A 3 -2.80 -11.48 35.32
CA ASP A 3 -3.04 -12.70 34.55
C ASP A 3 -2.49 -12.59 33.12
N PRO A 4 -1.63 -13.52 32.67
CA PRO A 4 -1.07 -13.52 31.32
C PRO A 4 -2.12 -13.79 30.22
N LEU A 5 -3.28 -14.34 30.58
CA LEU A 5 -4.40 -14.54 29.66
C LEU A 5 -5.16 -13.22 29.40
N SER A 6 -5.21 -12.33 30.40
CA SER A 6 -5.89 -11.04 30.30
C SER A 6 -5.13 -10.07 29.38
N SER A 7 -3.79 -10.06 29.47
CA SER A 7 -2.94 -9.23 28.61
C SER A 7 -3.01 -9.63 27.14
N LYS A 8 -3.06 -10.94 26.84
CA LYS A 8 -3.18 -11.45 25.46
C LYS A 8 -4.55 -11.14 24.84
N ALA A 9 -5.62 -11.25 25.64
CA ALA A 9 -6.97 -10.89 25.19
C ALA A 9 -7.11 -9.40 24.89
N ALA A 10 -6.53 -8.54 25.75
CA ALA A 10 -6.50 -7.09 25.51
C ALA A 10 -5.68 -6.71 24.27
N ALA A 11 -4.52 -7.35 24.07
CA ALA A 11 -3.72 -7.16 22.86
C ALA A 11 -4.46 -7.59 21.59
N ALA A 12 -5.16 -8.73 21.62
CA ALA A 12 -5.95 -9.20 20.48
C ALA A 12 -7.11 -8.24 20.16
N ALA A 13 -7.83 -7.75 21.17
CA ALA A 13 -8.90 -6.76 20.98
C ALA A 13 -8.39 -5.45 20.37
N GLY A 14 -7.22 -4.98 20.81
CA GLY A 14 -6.57 -3.82 20.21
C GLY A 14 -6.21 -4.05 18.73
N PHE A 15 -5.78 -5.25 18.36
CA PHE A 15 -5.49 -5.59 16.97
C PHE A 15 -6.74 -5.64 16.10
N THR A 16 -7.87 -6.12 16.63
CA THR A 16 -9.15 -6.13 15.90
C THR A 16 -9.61 -4.72 15.55
N SER A 17 -9.60 -3.80 16.52
CA SER A 17 -9.94 -2.39 16.28
C SER A 17 -9.03 -1.77 15.20
N TYR A 18 -7.75 -2.14 15.21
CA TYR A 18 -6.80 -1.73 14.19
C TYR A 18 -7.13 -2.31 12.80
N ILE A 19 -7.45 -3.60 12.69
CA ILE A 19 -7.88 -4.20 11.41
C ILE A 19 -9.11 -3.46 10.88
N GLU A 20 -10.10 -3.18 11.74
CA GLU A 20 -11.30 -2.45 11.34
C GLU A 20 -10.97 -1.07 10.78
N GLN A 21 -10.02 -0.36 11.40
CA GLN A 21 -9.61 0.97 10.97
C GLN A 21 -8.87 0.98 9.61
N TYR A 22 -8.00 0.01 9.35
CA TYR A 22 -7.10 0.05 8.18
C TYR A 22 -7.39 -0.98 7.08
N SER A 23 -8.29 -1.95 7.32
CA SER A 23 -8.62 -2.99 6.34
C SER A 23 -9.09 -2.39 5.01
N GLY A 24 -9.92 -1.35 5.05
CA GLY A 24 -10.41 -0.67 3.85
C GLY A 24 -9.29 -0.04 3.01
N THR A 25 -8.36 0.69 3.64
CA THR A 25 -7.28 1.37 2.92
C THR A 25 -6.19 0.40 2.45
N VAL A 26 -5.85 -0.61 3.25
CA VAL A 26 -4.94 -1.70 2.86
C VAL A 26 -5.48 -2.48 1.68
N TYR A 27 -6.79 -2.78 1.70
CA TYR A 27 -7.45 -3.47 0.59
C TYR A 27 -7.51 -2.61 -0.68
N ALA A 28 -7.87 -1.32 -0.54
CA ALA A 28 -7.85 -0.38 -1.65
C ALA A 28 -6.47 -0.28 -2.29
N LEU A 29 -5.40 -0.17 -1.49
CA LEU A 29 -4.04 -0.14 -1.99
C LEU A 29 -3.67 -1.44 -2.71
N SER A 30 -4.05 -2.59 -2.15
CA SER A 30 -3.84 -3.89 -2.79
C SER A 30 -4.54 -3.98 -4.14
N CYS A 31 -5.76 -3.47 -4.26
CA CYS A 31 -6.49 -3.40 -5.52
C CYS A 31 -5.83 -2.46 -6.54
N LEU A 32 -5.29 -1.33 -6.11
CA LEU A 32 -4.59 -0.38 -6.98
C LEU A 32 -3.30 -0.99 -7.55
N LEU A 33 -2.61 -1.84 -6.77
CA LEU A 33 -1.33 -2.42 -7.16
C LEU A 33 -1.45 -3.76 -7.91
N LEU A 34 -2.45 -4.58 -7.59
CA LEU A 34 -2.59 -5.95 -8.10
C LEU A 34 -3.81 -6.16 -9.01
N GLU A 35 -4.61 -5.12 -9.23
CA GLU A 35 -5.97 -5.18 -9.77
C GLU A 35 -6.93 -5.90 -8.80
N LYS A 36 -8.23 -5.59 -8.89
CA LYS A 36 -9.24 -6.19 -8.01
C LYS A 36 -9.34 -7.71 -8.24
N GLY A 37 -9.38 -8.47 -7.15
CA GLY A 37 -9.61 -9.92 -7.16
C GLY A 37 -8.79 -10.67 -6.12
N ALA A 38 -8.69 -11.99 -6.28
CA ALA A 38 -8.12 -12.90 -5.28
C ALA A 38 -6.69 -12.52 -4.84
N ARG A 39 -5.89 -11.93 -5.71
CA ARG A 39 -4.53 -11.47 -5.39
C ARG A 39 -4.51 -10.27 -4.44
N ALA A 40 -5.42 -9.32 -4.65
CA ALA A 40 -5.57 -8.19 -3.74
C ALA A 40 -6.10 -8.65 -2.38
N ASP A 41 -7.05 -9.57 -2.35
CA ASP A 41 -7.55 -10.18 -1.10
C ASP A 41 -6.43 -10.93 -0.35
N GLN A 42 -5.62 -11.71 -1.09
CA GLN A 42 -4.47 -12.43 -0.55
C GLN A 42 -3.44 -11.48 0.06
N ALA A 43 -3.05 -10.43 -0.67
CA ALA A 43 -2.06 -9.45 -0.19
C ALA A 43 -2.57 -8.69 1.05
N ALA A 44 -3.83 -8.26 1.04
CA ALA A 44 -4.44 -7.59 2.18
C ALA A 44 -4.51 -8.50 3.42
N THR A 45 -4.90 -9.76 3.25
CA THR A 45 -4.96 -10.74 4.35
C THR A 45 -3.56 -11.05 4.89
N ALA A 46 -2.59 -11.27 4.01
CA ALA A 46 -1.20 -11.54 4.38
C ALA A 46 -0.56 -10.37 5.13
N THR A 47 -0.97 -9.13 4.81
CA THR A 47 -0.52 -7.91 5.50
C THR A 47 -0.84 -7.96 6.99
N PHE A 48 -2.11 -8.18 7.34
CA PHE A 48 -2.52 -8.23 8.75
C PHE A 48 -1.96 -9.48 9.45
N ALA A 49 -1.88 -10.61 8.78
CA ALA A 49 -1.24 -11.80 9.34
C ALA A 49 0.23 -11.54 9.73
N ALA A 50 0.98 -10.84 8.89
CA ALA A 50 2.38 -10.48 9.17
C ALA A 50 2.54 -9.43 10.28
N LEU A 51 1.56 -8.54 10.46
CA LEU A 51 1.59 -7.49 11.48
C LEU A 51 1.13 -7.96 12.87
N TYR A 52 0.44 -9.10 12.95
CA TYR A 52 -0.09 -9.62 14.21
C TYR A 52 1.02 -10.00 15.22
N GLU A 53 2.06 -10.69 14.77
CA GLU A 53 3.15 -11.13 15.66
C GLU A 53 3.97 -9.94 16.21
N PRO A 54 4.37 -8.95 15.38
CA PRO A 54 4.97 -7.70 15.87
C PRO A 54 4.09 -6.94 16.86
N TRP A 55 2.78 -6.89 16.61
CA TRP A 55 1.82 -6.24 17.52
C TRP A 55 1.82 -6.89 18.90
N LEU A 56 1.72 -8.23 18.96
CA LEU A 56 1.74 -8.97 20.23
C LEU A 56 3.04 -8.77 21.02
N LYS A 57 4.16 -8.57 20.32
CA LYS A 57 5.47 -8.32 20.94
C LYS A 57 5.65 -6.86 21.39
N GLY A 58 4.69 -5.98 21.12
CA GLY A 58 4.79 -4.55 21.44
C GLY A 58 5.90 -3.83 20.66
N SER A 59 6.40 -4.40 19.57
CA SER A 59 7.51 -3.83 18.79
C SER A 59 7.08 -2.68 17.87
N THR A 60 5.77 -2.40 17.85
CA THR A 60 5.15 -1.42 16.98
C THR A 60 4.37 -0.43 17.87
N GLN A 61 4.85 0.82 17.92
CA GLN A 61 4.10 1.88 18.58
C GLN A 61 2.81 2.16 17.79
N ALA A 62 1.71 2.46 18.49
CA ALA A 62 0.39 2.68 17.89
C ALA A 62 0.42 3.73 16.76
N ASP A 63 1.18 4.81 16.92
CA ASP A 63 1.31 5.88 15.92
C ASP A 63 2.15 5.48 14.70
N ALA A 64 3.02 4.47 14.84
CA ALA A 64 3.82 3.93 13.74
C ALA A 64 3.09 2.84 12.96
N PHE A 65 1.92 2.40 13.44
CA PHE A 65 1.27 1.21 12.93
C PHE A 65 0.58 1.46 11.57
N SER A 66 0.03 2.66 11.33
CA SER A 66 -0.51 3.03 10.01
C SER A 66 0.55 2.94 8.90
N ILE A 67 1.76 3.47 9.17
CA ILE A 67 2.91 3.40 8.27
C ILE A 67 3.36 1.94 8.10
N ALA A 68 3.34 1.14 9.16
CA ALA A 68 3.64 -0.29 9.09
C ALA A 68 2.63 -1.04 8.22
N ALA A 69 1.34 -0.70 8.28
CA ALA A 69 0.28 -1.22 7.42
C ALA A 69 0.62 -1.07 5.95
N TYR A 70 0.90 0.17 5.54
CA TYR A 70 1.17 0.50 4.16
C TYR A 70 2.47 -0.13 3.67
N ARG A 71 3.53 -0.09 4.49
CA ARG A 71 4.81 -0.73 4.15
C ARG A 71 4.67 -2.23 3.98
N GLU A 72 3.98 -2.89 4.90
CA GLU A 72 3.78 -4.33 4.81
C GLU A 72 2.86 -4.69 3.64
N CYS A 73 1.81 -3.91 3.39
CA CYS A 73 0.95 -4.07 2.22
C CYS A 73 1.74 -3.97 0.91
N ILE A 74 2.60 -2.95 0.77
CA ILE A 74 3.49 -2.78 -0.40
C ILE A 74 4.42 -3.99 -0.54
N ARG A 75 4.98 -4.50 0.57
CA ARG A 75 5.84 -5.69 0.57
C ARG A 75 5.09 -6.93 0.09
N GLN A 76 3.89 -7.18 0.62
CA GLN A 76 3.04 -8.31 0.22
C GLN A 76 2.61 -8.20 -1.24
N CYS A 77 2.20 -7.00 -1.68
CA CYS A 77 1.88 -6.74 -3.07
C CYS A 77 3.08 -7.00 -3.99
N SER A 78 4.28 -6.61 -3.57
CA SER A 78 5.50 -6.85 -4.35
C SER A 78 5.79 -8.35 -4.50
N LEU A 79 5.58 -9.14 -3.43
CA LEU A 79 5.73 -10.60 -3.50
C LEU A 79 4.73 -11.23 -4.46
N VAL A 80 3.46 -10.83 -4.40
CA VAL A 80 2.41 -11.34 -5.29
C VAL A 80 2.59 -10.86 -6.74
N ALA A 81 3.15 -9.65 -6.93
CA ALA A 81 3.40 -9.09 -8.26
C ALA A 81 4.62 -9.72 -8.96
N GLN A 82 5.60 -10.26 -8.22
CA GLN A 82 6.76 -10.95 -8.80
C GLN A 82 6.35 -12.16 -9.65
N ASP A 83 5.24 -12.83 -9.31
CA ASP A 83 4.64 -13.90 -10.13
C ASP A 83 4.19 -13.41 -11.53
N ARG A 84 3.97 -12.09 -11.70
CA ARG A 84 3.53 -11.46 -12.96
C ARG A 84 4.66 -10.85 -13.79
N SER A 85 5.91 -10.88 -13.31
CA SER A 85 7.08 -10.30 -13.98
C SER A 85 7.36 -10.86 -15.39
N ARG A 86 6.63 -11.89 -15.81
CA ARG A 86 6.68 -12.46 -17.16
C ARG A 86 5.75 -11.79 -18.20
N CYS A 87 4.86 -10.85 -17.83
CA CYS A 87 3.83 -10.37 -18.78
C CYS A 87 3.45 -8.87 -18.78
N SER A 88 4.10 -7.96 -18.05
CA SER A 88 3.51 -6.62 -17.86
C SER A 88 4.04 -5.52 -18.81
N SER A 89 3.20 -5.13 -19.77
CA SER A 89 3.22 -3.86 -20.54
C SER A 89 2.81 -2.66 -19.67
N ALA A 90 3.36 -2.53 -18.47
CA ALA A 90 2.98 -1.43 -17.58
C ALA A 90 3.68 -0.13 -17.98
N LEU A 91 2.87 0.92 -18.16
CA LEU A 91 3.29 2.29 -18.45
C LEU A 91 4.21 2.92 -17.40
N LEU A 92 4.12 2.44 -16.17
CA LEU A 92 4.87 2.94 -15.01
C LEU A 92 5.71 1.81 -14.42
N THR A 93 6.88 2.16 -13.90
CA THR A 93 7.69 1.24 -13.08
C THR A 93 6.90 0.84 -11.83
N TRP A 94 7.27 -0.27 -11.20
CA TRP A 94 6.61 -0.72 -9.96
C TRP A 94 6.67 0.35 -8.85
N GLU A 95 7.81 1.02 -8.69
CA GLU A 95 7.97 2.10 -7.72
C GLU A 95 7.08 3.31 -8.04
N ASP A 96 6.94 3.64 -9.33
CA ASP A 96 6.06 4.72 -9.78
C ASP A 96 4.58 4.38 -9.61
N GLN A 97 4.21 3.10 -9.79
CA GLN A 97 2.86 2.63 -9.49
C GLN A 97 2.54 2.76 -8.00
N ILE A 98 3.49 2.42 -7.13
CA ILE A 98 3.33 2.58 -5.68
C ILE A 98 3.17 4.06 -5.32
N ALA A 99 4.06 4.93 -5.79
CA ALA A 99 3.99 6.37 -5.49
C ALA A 99 2.68 6.99 -6.04
N SER A 100 2.28 6.59 -7.24
CA SER A 100 1.00 7.01 -7.86
C SER A 100 -0.21 6.51 -7.08
N ALA A 101 -0.22 5.24 -6.65
CA ALA A 101 -1.31 4.66 -5.88
C ALA A 101 -1.48 5.34 -4.53
N LEU A 102 -0.39 5.61 -3.81
CA LEU A 102 -0.45 6.30 -2.51
C LEU A 102 -0.92 7.76 -2.65
N TRP A 103 -0.44 8.47 -3.67
CA TRP A 103 -0.74 9.89 -3.84
C TRP A 103 -2.07 10.17 -4.54
N TYR A 104 -2.36 9.53 -5.67
CA TYR A 104 -3.56 9.78 -6.45
C TYR A 104 -4.72 8.84 -6.11
N GLY A 105 -4.41 7.63 -5.64
CA GLY A 105 -5.43 6.63 -5.30
C GLY A 105 -5.90 6.74 -3.85
N ILE A 106 -4.99 6.52 -2.90
CA ILE A 106 -5.27 6.57 -1.46
C ILE A 106 -5.32 8.02 -0.95
N GLN A 107 -4.66 8.96 -1.63
CA GLN A 107 -4.64 10.38 -1.28
C GLN A 107 -3.96 10.67 0.06
N LEU A 108 -2.89 9.94 0.37
CA LEU A 108 -2.09 10.20 1.57
C LEU A 108 -1.32 11.52 1.46
N PRO A 109 -1.10 12.23 2.57
CA PRO A 109 -0.29 13.44 2.57
C PRO A 109 1.19 13.09 2.30
N LEU A 110 1.88 13.98 1.59
CA LEU A 110 3.29 13.80 1.18
C LEU A 110 4.25 13.42 2.33
N PRO A 111 4.14 13.99 3.54
CA PRO A 111 4.96 13.58 4.68
C PRO A 111 4.75 12.11 5.06
N GLU A 112 3.52 11.60 4.99
CA GLU A 112 3.25 10.18 5.28
C GLU A 112 3.79 9.28 4.18
N ILE A 113 3.65 9.66 2.91
CA ILE A 113 4.24 8.92 1.79
C ILE A 113 5.78 8.88 1.91
N SER A 114 6.39 9.98 2.33
CA SER A 114 7.83 10.06 2.64
C SER A 114 8.23 9.04 3.70
N LEU A 115 7.45 8.92 4.77
CA LEU A 115 7.70 7.93 5.80
C LEU A 115 7.48 6.51 5.27
N ILE A 116 6.38 6.24 4.56
CA ILE A 116 6.06 4.91 4.03
C ILE A 116 7.17 4.42 3.09
N LEU A 117 7.55 5.24 2.10
CA LEU A 117 8.52 4.89 1.07
C LEU A 117 9.99 5.11 1.48
N GLN A 118 10.24 5.68 2.66
CA GLN A 118 11.58 6.03 3.15
C GLN A 118 12.35 6.92 2.13
N ARG A 119 11.64 7.87 1.53
CA ARG A 119 12.20 8.83 0.56
C ARG A 119 12.03 10.25 1.05
N SER A 120 12.88 11.15 0.58
CA SER A 120 12.73 12.56 0.93
C SER A 120 11.51 13.17 0.20
N VAL A 121 10.85 14.15 0.83
CA VAL A 121 9.74 14.89 0.21
C VAL A 121 10.16 15.55 -1.12
N PRO A 122 11.35 16.15 -1.25
CA PRO A 122 11.81 16.68 -2.55
C PRO A 122 11.90 15.61 -3.64
N GLU A 123 12.47 14.44 -3.34
CA GLU A 123 12.54 13.31 -4.29
C GLU A 123 11.15 12.87 -4.72
N LEU A 124 10.23 12.71 -3.77
CA LEU A 124 8.84 12.32 -4.07
C LEU A 124 8.13 13.33 -4.97
N LYS A 125 8.35 14.63 -4.76
CA LYS A 125 7.77 15.67 -5.63
C LYS A 125 8.28 15.56 -7.07
N VAL A 126 9.58 15.31 -7.24
CA VAL A 126 10.18 15.11 -8.57
C VAL A 126 9.59 13.86 -9.22
N GLN A 127 9.52 12.75 -8.49
CA GLN A 127 8.95 11.50 -8.97
C GLN A 127 7.49 11.67 -9.41
N LEU A 128 6.65 12.27 -8.55
CA LEU A 128 5.23 12.50 -8.85
C LEU A 128 5.02 13.45 -10.04
N ARG A 129 5.91 14.44 -10.21
CA ARG A 129 5.89 15.29 -11.43
C ARG A 129 6.16 14.45 -12.67
N GLY A 130 7.19 13.60 -12.65
CA GLY A 130 7.53 12.72 -13.78
C GLY A 130 6.39 11.75 -14.12
N ILE A 131 5.78 11.13 -13.11
CA ILE A 131 4.61 10.24 -13.28
C ILE A 131 3.47 11.00 -13.98
N ARG A 132 3.16 12.21 -13.52
CA ARG A 132 2.09 13.03 -14.12
C ARG A 132 2.37 13.36 -15.59
N GLU A 133 3.62 13.67 -15.92
CA GLU A 133 4.05 13.97 -17.30
C GLU A 133 3.94 12.73 -18.20
N GLN A 134 4.38 11.56 -17.72
CA GLN A 134 4.24 10.30 -18.44
C GLN A 134 2.76 9.96 -18.72
N MET A 135 1.90 10.10 -17.70
CA MET A 135 0.46 9.88 -17.86
C MET A 135 -0.18 10.86 -18.85
N ALA A 136 0.28 12.11 -18.89
CA ALA A 136 -0.21 13.12 -19.82
C ALA A 136 0.24 12.85 -21.27
N ALA A 137 1.49 12.45 -21.47
CA ALA A 137 2.03 12.11 -22.79
C ALA A 137 1.24 10.96 -23.43
N VAL A 138 0.90 9.94 -22.65
CA VAL A 138 0.16 8.75 -23.12
C VAL A 138 -1.28 9.10 -23.49
N ARG A 139 -1.96 9.93 -22.68
CA ARG A 139 -3.29 10.45 -23.02
C ARG A 139 -3.31 11.25 -24.31
N SER A 140 -2.20 11.89 -24.65
CA SER A 140 -2.07 12.72 -25.86
C SER A 140 -1.72 11.89 -27.11
N ALA A 141 -1.19 10.67 -26.91
CA ALA A 141 -0.78 9.76 -27.99
C ALA A 141 -1.90 8.80 -28.46
N VAL A 142 -3.02 8.70 -27.73
CA VAL A 142 -4.19 7.91 -28.18
C VAL A 142 -4.90 8.65 -29.32
N PRO A 143 -4.98 8.08 -30.54
CA PRO A 143 -5.68 8.71 -31.64
C PRO A 143 -7.17 8.85 -31.30
N ARG A 144 -7.74 10.05 -31.47
CA ARG A 144 -9.18 10.23 -31.38
C ARG A 144 -9.85 9.33 -32.44
N PRO A 145 -10.86 8.52 -32.09
CA PRO A 145 -11.60 7.78 -33.10
C PRO A 145 -12.22 8.79 -34.05
N SER A 146 -11.84 8.68 -35.32
CA SER A 146 -12.40 9.46 -36.42
C SER A 146 -13.91 9.29 -36.40
N ALA A 147 -14.65 10.37 -36.16
CA ALA A 147 -16.08 10.39 -36.35
C ALA A 147 -16.36 10.10 -37.84
N GLY A 148 -17.03 8.98 -38.10
CA GLY A 148 -17.65 8.67 -39.39
C GLY A 148 -19.04 9.26 -39.47
#